data_AF-A0A2H9N2I6-F1
#
_entry.id   AF-A0A2H9N2I6-F1
#
_cell.length_a   1.000
_cell.length_b   1.000
_cell.length_c   1.000
_cell.angle_alpha   90.00
_cell.angle_beta   90.00
_cell.angle_gamma   90.00
#
_symmetry.space_group_name_H-M   'P 1'
#
loop_
_entity.id
_entity.type
_entity.pdbx_description
1 polymer ?
#
loop_
_entity_poly.entity_id
_entity_poly.type
_entity_poly.pdbx_seq_one_letter_code
_entity_poly.pdbx_strand_id
1 'polypeptide(L)' 'KPDVLKYIPDGKLDFPDLIKILIRNNEKVEGYIFDDYWQDIGRQEDYMKANEDINKIYDKLFYREI' A
#
# COMPACT_ATOMS: atom_id res chain seq x y z
N LYS A 1 -19.35 -7.56 -11.29
CA LYS A 1 -17.96 -7.31 -11.79
C LYS A 1 -17.49 -6.00 -11.17
N PRO A 2 -16.20 -5.81 -10.81
CA PRO A 2 -15.74 -4.53 -10.26
C PRO A 2 -15.89 -3.39 -11.28
N ASP A 3 -16.49 -2.28 -10.88
CA ASP A 3 -16.79 -1.14 -11.78
C ASP A 3 -15.53 -0.46 -12.29
N VAL A 4 -14.45 -0.46 -11.49
CA VAL A 4 -13.13 0.09 -11.86
C VAL A 4 -12.59 -0.49 -13.18
N LEU A 5 -12.99 -1.70 -13.55
CA LEU A 5 -12.51 -2.36 -14.77
C LEU A 5 -12.95 -1.64 -16.05
N LYS A 6 -13.98 -0.78 -16.00
CA LYS A 6 -14.41 0.02 -17.17
C LYS A 6 -13.40 1.09 -17.58
N TYR A 7 -12.44 1.40 -16.71
CA TYR A 7 -11.38 2.40 -16.94
C TYR A 7 -10.05 1.79 -17.38
N ILE A 8 -9.93 0.47 -17.39
CA ILE A 8 -8.69 -0.22 -17.74
C ILE A 8 -8.70 -0.46 -19.26
N PRO A 9 -7.75 0.11 -20.02
CA PRO A 9 -7.66 -0.12 -21.45
C PRO A 9 -7.13 -1.52 -21.74
N ASP A 10 -7.35 -2.00 -22.97
CA ASP A 10 -6.60 -3.15 -23.46
C ASP A 10 -5.11 -2.80 -23.54
N GLY A 11 -4.28 -3.54 -22.81
CA GLY A 11 -2.84 -3.32 -22.74
C GLY A 11 -2.35 -2.90 -21.35
N LYS A 12 -1.36 -2.00 -21.31
CA LYS A 12 -0.69 -1.61 -20.07
C LYS A 12 -1.31 -0.34 -19.49
N LEU A 13 -1.58 -0.36 -18.19
CA LEU A 13 -1.90 0.81 -17.38
C LEU A 13 -1.20 0.67 -16.03
N ASP A 14 -0.47 1.69 -15.61
CA ASP A 14 0.16 1.71 -14.29
C ASP A 14 -0.86 2.11 -13.22
N PHE A 15 -0.77 1.52 -12.04
CA PHE A 15 -1.76 1.71 -10.97
C PHE A 15 -1.96 3.18 -10.55
N PRO A 16 -0.92 4.03 -10.41
CA PRO A 16 -1.11 5.45 -10.10
C PRO A 16 -1.92 6.20 -11.17
N ASP A 17 -1.83 5.78 -12.43
CA ASP A 17 -2.61 6.41 -13.51
C ASP A 17 -4.07 5.99 -13.47
N LEU A 18 -4.37 4.74 -13.07
CA LEU A 18 -5.73 4.31 -12.78
C LEU A 18 -6.36 5.20 -11.69
N ILE A 19 -5.65 5.45 -10.59
CA ILE A 19 -6.14 6.34 -9.51
C ILE A 19 -6.45 7.75 -10.03
N LYS A 20 -5.55 8.33 -10.85
CA LYS A 20 -5.80 9.65 -11.46
C LYS A 20 -7.01 9.64 -12.40
N ILE A 21 -7.20 8.57 -13.17
CA ILE A 21 -8.36 8.41 -14.06
C ILE A 21 -9.66 8.40 -13.24
N LEU A 22 -9.70 7.64 -12.14
CA LEU A 22 -10.87 7.58 -11.26
C LEU A 22 -11.21 8.96 -10.69
N ILE A 23 -10.22 9.68 -10.15
CA ILE A 23 -10.41 11.05 -9.62
C ILE A 23 -10.95 11.99 -10.72
N ARG A 24 -10.40 11.94 -11.93
CA ARG A 24 -10.85 12.76 -13.07
C ARG A 24 -12.28 12.45 -13.53
N ASN A 25 -12.72 11.20 -13.33
CA ASN A 25 -14.09 10.77 -13.64
C ASN A 25 -15.05 10.94 -12.45
N ASN A 26 -14.62 11.64 -11.39
CA ASN A 26 -15.41 11.87 -10.19
C ASN A 26 -15.88 10.58 -9.50
N GLU A 27 -15.11 9.50 -9.68
CA GLU A 27 -15.28 8.24 -8.95
C GLU A 27 -14.73 8.37 -7.54
N LYS A 28 -15.30 7.60 -6.62
CA LYS A 28 -14.90 7.63 -5.21
C LYS A 28 -13.50 6.99 -5.05
N VAL A 29 -12.53 7.78 -4.61
CA VAL A 29 -11.18 7.33 -4.22
C VAL A 29 -10.90 7.80 -2.80
N GLU A 30 -10.61 6.87 -1.91
CA GLU A 30 -10.27 7.15 -0.50
C GLU A 30 -8.85 6.68 -0.19
N GLY A 31 -8.21 7.40 0.73
CA GLY A 31 -6.92 7.03 1.29
C GLY A 31 -7.04 6.80 2.80
N TYR A 32 -6.19 5.93 3.32
CA TYR A 32 -6.03 5.72 4.75
C TYR A 32 -4.61 6.09 5.15
N ILE A 33 -4.45 6.95 6.15
CA ILE A 33 -3.14 7.26 6.71
C ILE A 33 -2.78 6.12 7.66
N PHE A 34 -1.85 5.28 7.23
CA PHE A 34 -1.26 4.25 8.08
C PHE A 34 -0.10 4.85 8.87
N ASP A 35 -0.18 4.78 10.19
CA ASP A 35 0.73 5.43 11.15
C ASP A 35 1.59 4.44 11.96
N ASP A 36 1.67 3.19 11.49
CA ASP A 36 2.50 2.15 12.08
C ASP A 36 3.62 1.68 11.14
N TYR A 37 4.37 0.68 11.58
CA TYR A 37 5.49 0.14 10.84
C TYR A 37 5.07 -0.44 9.50
N TRP A 38 5.61 0.12 8.41
CA TRP A 38 5.51 -0.39 7.06
C TRP A 38 6.84 -0.18 6.35
N GLN A 39 7.28 -1.18 5.59
CA GLN A 39 8.54 -1.15 4.85
C GLN A 39 8.35 -1.90 3.53
N ASP A 40 8.70 -1.24 2.43
CA ASP A 40 8.81 -1.89 1.12
C ASP A 40 10.12 -2.70 1.07
N ILE A 41 10.04 -3.99 0.76
CA ILE A 41 11.19 -4.91 0.70
C ILE A 41 11.43 -5.28 -0.76
N GLY A 42 12.25 -4.48 -1.44
CA GLY A 42 12.60 -4.68 -2.84
C GLY A 42 14.05 -5.14 -3.06
N ARG A 43 14.92 -4.95 -2.06
CA ARG A 43 16.34 -5.28 -2.10
C ARG A 43 16.77 -6.09 -0.87
N GLN A 44 17.97 -6.66 -0.93
CA GLN A 44 18.52 -7.43 0.18
C GLN A 44 18.69 -6.57 1.44
N GLU A 45 19.08 -5.31 1.28
CA GLU A 45 19.28 -4.39 2.40
C GLU A 45 17.97 -4.05 3.10
N ASP A 46 16.85 -3.96 2.36
CA ASP A 46 15.53 -3.72 2.93
C ASP A 46 15.10 -4.90 3.82
N TYR A 47 15.38 -6.12 3.38
CA TYR A 47 15.13 -7.34 4.16
C TYR A 47 15.99 -7.37 5.43
N MET A 48 17.28 -7.06 5.32
CA MET A 48 18.17 -7.00 6.49
C MET A 48 17.67 -5.96 7.50
N LYS A 49 17.28 -4.77 7.01
CA LYS A 49 16.69 -3.72 7.83
C LYS A 49 15.40 -4.18 8.53
N ALA A 50 14.50 -4.87 7.84
CA ALA A 50 13.28 -5.40 8.45
C ALA A 50 13.57 -6.39 9.61
N ASN A 51 14.61 -7.22 9.47
CA ASN A 51 15.07 -8.12 10.54
C ASN A 51 15.71 -7.40 11.73
N GLU A 52 16.29 -6.22 11.53
CA GLU A 52 16.78 -5.39 12.63
C GLU A 52 15.64 -4.65 13.31
N ASP A 53 14.74 -4.06 12.52
CA ASP A 53 13.61 -3.26 12.98
C ASP A 53 12.63 -4.09 13.81
N ILE A 54 12.40 -5.37 13.45
CA ILE A 54 11.48 -6.24 14.20
C ILE A 54 11.79 -6.27 15.70
N ASN A 55 13.08 -6.26 16.09
CA ASN A 55 13.47 -6.28 17.50
C ASN A 55 13.07 -5.01 18.26
N LYS A 56 12.83 -3.90 17.56
CA LYS A 56 12.42 -2.61 18.14
C LYS A 56 10.91 -2.43 18.16
N ILE A 57 10.21 -3.05 17.21
CA ILE A 57 8.77 -2.86 17.00
C ILE A 57 7.93 -4.06 17.46
N TYR A 58 8.54 -5.19 17.81
CA TYR A 58 7.84 -6.43 18.16
C TYR A 58 6.75 -6.20 19.21
N ASP A 59 7.09 -5.52 20.30
CA ASP A 59 6.15 -5.25 21.38
C ASP A 59 4.99 -4.37 20.91
N LYS A 60 5.27 -3.35 20.09
CA LYS A 60 4.24 -2.46 19.53
C LYS A 60 3.29 -3.21 18.58
N LEU A 61 3.82 -4.14 17.79
CA LEU A 61 3.03 -4.89 16.81
C LEU A 61 2.14 -5.97 17.46
N PHE A 62 2.63 -6.63 18.51
CA PHE A 62 1.99 -7.85 19.05
C PHE A 62 1.45 -7.71 20.47
N TYR A 63 1.78 -6.66 21.21
CA TYR A 63 1.13 -6.31 22.47
C TYR A 63 0.27 -5.06 22.29
N ARG A 64 -0.95 -5.26 21.80
CA ARG A 64 -2.06 -4.32 22.02
C ARG A 64 -2.78 -4.72 23.30
N GLU A 65 -3.05 -3.74 24.16
CA GLU A 65 -3.73 -3.90 25.45
C GLU A 65 -4.94 -4.84 25.37
N ILE A 66 -5.00 -5.77 26.32
CA ILE A 66 -6.24 -6.44 26.75
C ILE A 66 -7.09 -5.41 27.51
#